data_AF-A0A7C1R2K7-F1
#
_entry.id   AF-A0A7C1R2K7-F1
#
_cell.length_a   1.000
_cell.length_b   1.000
_cell.length_c   1.000
_cell.angle_alpha   90.00
_cell.angle_beta   90.00
_cell.angle_gamma   90.00
#
_symmetry.space_group_name_H-M   'P 1'
#
loop_
_entity.id
_entity.type
_entity.pdbx_description
1 polymer ?
#
loop_
_entity_poly.entity_id
_entity_poly.type
_entity_poly.pdbx_seq_one_letter_code
_entity_poly.pdbx_strand_id
1 'polypeptide(L)'
;MKKMLLVKTLIITVFIVALIQTGCQKAPSPEELKASLEIVDVETKWVKKYYQPWPSKLTLVPAISFRIKNLTEKAIRHMSFEAVFRFIDDTETLGEGFLPGLPGGSIPPGEMSDVILLKCRLGVEGKSINHFRNSPHWKTAFVKLFIRSKGSRFILIGEWEVSRKIDFKEPEPYPPKKEKKLTSY
;
A
#
# COMPACT_ATOMS: atom_id res chain seq x y z
N MET A 1 55.96 10.03 29.96
CA MET A 1 54.94 8.96 29.87
C MET A 1 53.49 9.45 30.12
N LYS A 2 53.20 10.17 31.21
CA LYS A 2 51.83 10.66 31.54
C LYS A 2 51.15 11.53 30.46
N LYS A 3 51.88 12.44 29.80
CA LYS A 3 51.35 13.27 28.69
C LYS A 3 50.90 12.44 27.48
N MET A 4 51.65 11.38 27.16
CA MET A 4 51.34 10.50 26.02
C MET A 4 50.16 9.58 26.32
N LEU A 5 49.94 9.23 27.59
CA LEU A 5 48.75 8.52 28.04
C LEU A 5 47.51 9.43 27.93
N LEU A 6 47.59 10.68 28.40
CA LEU A 6 46.53 11.69 28.30
C LEU A 6 46.09 11.97 26.85
N VAL A 7 47.04 12.08 25.92
CA VAL A 7 46.74 12.30 24.49
C VAL A 7 46.04 11.10 23.87
N LYS A 8 46.46 9.87 24.21
CA LYS A 8 45.81 8.64 23.73
C LYS A 8 44.38 8.50 24.27
N THR A 9 44.15 8.81 25.54
CA THR A 9 42.80 8.80 26.14
C THR A 9 41.91 9.83 25.46
N LEU A 10 42.44 11.04 25.18
CA LEU A 10 41.68 12.09 24.48
C LEU A 10 41.26 11.66 23.07
N ILE A 11 42.15 11.04 22.30
CA ILE A 11 41.85 10.56 20.93
C ILE A 11 40.80 9.45 20.93
N ILE A 12 40.88 8.51 21.87
CA ILE A 12 39.90 7.42 22.00
C ILE A 12 38.52 7.97 22.36
N THR A 13 38.43 8.94 23.28
CA THR A 13 37.16 9.58 23.65
C THR A 13 36.54 10.33 22.48
N VAL A 14 37.33 11.06 21.68
CA VAL A 14 36.85 11.76 20.49
C VAL A 14 36.31 10.77 19.44
N PHE A 15 36.98 9.64 19.24
CA PHE A 15 36.53 8.57 18.34
C PHE A 15 35.22 7.93 18.80
N ILE A 16 35.07 7.67 20.10
CA ILE A 16 33.85 7.09 20.67
C ILE A 16 32.68 8.07 20.55
N VAL A 17 32.90 9.36 20.82
CA VAL A 17 31.85 10.39 20.69
C VAL A 17 31.41 10.60 19.24
N ALA A 18 32.35 10.53 18.28
CA ALA A 18 32.04 10.62 16.85
C ALA A 18 31.18 9.44 16.34
N LEU A 19 31.37 8.24 16.89
CA LEU A 19 30.61 7.04 16.53
C LEU A 19 29.17 7.04 17.08
N ILE A 20 28.90 7.75 18.19
CA ILE A 20 27.56 7.82 18.79
C ILE A 20 26.61 8.71 17.96
N GLN A 21 27.13 9.67 17.18
CA GLN A 21 26.32 10.63 16.43
C GLN A 21 25.65 10.05 15.18
N THR A 22 26.09 8.91 14.65
CA THR A 22 25.53 8.35 13.41
C THR A 22 24.32 7.43 13.65
N GLY A 23 24.06 7.02 14.89
CA GLY A 23 23.01 6.03 15.23
C GLY A 23 21.63 6.62 15.57
N CYS A 24 21.54 7.89 15.96
CA CYS A 24 20.30 8.55 16.35
C CYS A 24 19.84 9.56 15.30
N GLN A 25 19.44 9.08 14.11
CA GLN A 25 18.71 9.94 13.18
C GLN A 25 17.27 10.10 13.70
N LYS A 26 16.95 11.31 14.15
CA LYS A 26 15.59 11.68 14.59
C LYS A 26 14.58 11.34 13.48
N ALA A 27 13.44 10.77 13.87
CA ALA A 27 12.34 10.55 12.95
C ALA A 27 11.88 11.90 12.35
N PRO A 28 11.57 11.97 11.04
CA PRO A 28 11.13 13.22 10.43
C PRO A 28 9.82 13.70 11.05
N SER A 29 9.64 15.02 11.12
CA SER A 29 8.35 15.60 11.50
C SER A 29 7.29 15.31 10.42
N PRO A 30 5.99 15.39 10.76
CA PRO A 30 4.92 15.30 9.76
C PRO A 30 5.07 16.27 8.59
N GLU A 31 5.48 17.50 8.88
CA GLU A 31 5.66 18.57 7.90
C GLU A 31 6.85 18.28 6.99
N GLU A 32 7.97 17.85 7.58
CA GLU A 32 9.16 17.40 6.82
C GLU A 32 8.82 16.23 5.90
N LEU A 33 8.05 15.25 6.40
CA LEU A 33 7.68 14.07 5.62
C LEU A 33 6.75 14.44 4.46
N LYS A 34 5.78 15.34 4.68
CA LYS A 34 4.91 15.85 3.60
C LYS A 34 5.67 16.66 2.57
N ALA A 35 6.64 17.47 2.98
CA ALA A 35 7.46 18.25 2.06
C ALA A 35 8.48 17.40 1.28
N SER A 36 8.82 16.21 1.79
CA SER A 36 9.85 15.35 1.20
C SER A 36 9.40 14.59 -0.04
N LEU A 37 8.09 14.50 -0.30
CA LEU A 37 7.55 13.64 -1.34
C LEU A 37 6.24 14.15 -1.90
N GLU A 38 5.90 13.64 -3.08
CA GLU A 38 4.62 13.87 -3.74
C GLU A 38 4.02 12.52 -4.14
N ILE A 39 2.70 12.36 -3.92
CA ILE A 39 1.95 11.20 -4.40
C ILE A 39 1.46 11.50 -5.82
N VAL A 40 1.85 10.67 -6.78
CA VAL A 40 1.54 10.85 -8.21
C VAL A 40 0.93 9.57 -8.79
N ASP A 41 0.36 9.67 -9.99
CA ASP A 41 -0.25 8.55 -10.73
C ASP A 41 -1.29 7.75 -9.93
N VAL A 42 -2.13 8.45 -9.16
CA VAL A 42 -3.16 7.81 -8.33
C VAL A 42 -4.26 7.20 -9.20
N GLU A 43 -4.47 5.89 -9.07
CA GLU A 43 -5.62 5.17 -9.62
C GLU A 43 -6.32 4.41 -8.47
N THR A 44 -7.64 4.53 -8.38
CA THR A 44 -8.46 3.70 -7.50
C THR A 44 -9.35 2.79 -8.33
N LYS A 45 -9.58 1.56 -7.84
CA LYS A 45 -10.39 0.55 -8.55
C LYS A 45 -10.79 -0.59 -7.62
N TRP A 46 -11.72 -1.42 -8.09
CA TRP A 46 -12.06 -2.69 -7.47
C TRP A 46 -11.33 -3.82 -8.17
N VAL A 47 -10.62 -4.65 -7.40
CA VAL A 47 -9.85 -5.78 -7.93
C VAL A 47 -10.38 -7.10 -7.38
N LYS A 48 -10.21 -8.17 -8.16
CA LYS A 48 -10.53 -9.53 -7.69
C LYS A 48 -9.65 -9.89 -6.48
N LYS A 49 -10.30 -10.26 -5.37
CA LYS A 49 -9.68 -11.01 -4.27
C LYS A 49 -9.90 -12.52 -4.44
N TYR A 50 -11.12 -12.92 -4.81
CA TYR A 50 -11.48 -14.32 -4.98
C TYR A 50 -12.46 -14.48 -6.16
N TYR A 51 -12.35 -15.59 -6.90
CA TYR A 51 -13.31 -15.96 -7.93
C TYR A 51 -13.42 -17.47 -8.03
N GLN A 52 -14.65 -17.95 -8.12
CA GLN A 52 -15.01 -19.35 -8.32
C GLN A 52 -16.20 -19.42 -9.29
N PRO A 53 -16.10 -20.19 -10.40
CA PRO A 53 -17.21 -20.33 -11.35
C PRO A 53 -18.41 -21.09 -10.77
N TRP A 54 -18.14 -22.18 -10.02
CA TRP A 54 -19.18 -23.07 -9.50
C TRP A 54 -18.87 -23.57 -8.07
N PRO A 55 -19.78 -23.41 -7.10
CA PRO A 55 -20.85 -22.41 -7.11
C PRO A 55 -20.29 -20.99 -7.35
N SER A 56 -21.04 -20.15 -8.06
CA SER A 56 -20.56 -18.84 -8.49
C SER A 56 -20.32 -17.91 -7.29
N LYS A 57 -19.05 -17.53 -7.10
CA LYS A 57 -18.62 -16.61 -6.05
C LYS A 57 -17.53 -15.69 -6.58
N LEU A 58 -17.71 -14.38 -6.41
CA LEU A 58 -16.73 -13.35 -6.73
C LEU A 58 -16.61 -12.41 -5.54
N THR A 59 -15.41 -12.24 -5.01
CA THR A 59 -15.12 -11.25 -3.98
C THR A 59 -14.25 -10.15 -4.58
N LEU A 60 -14.75 -8.92 -4.53
CA LEU A 60 -14.01 -7.74 -4.96
C LEU A 60 -13.58 -6.93 -3.74
N VAL A 61 -12.37 -6.39 -3.80
CA VAL A 61 -11.83 -5.47 -2.79
C VAL A 61 -11.48 -4.14 -3.44
N PRO A 62 -11.70 -3.00 -2.76
CA PRO A 62 -11.19 -1.74 -3.24
C PRO A 62 -9.65 -1.73 -3.11
N ALA A 63 -9.02 -1.01 -4.02
CA ALA A 63 -7.58 -0.87 -4.08
C ALA A 63 -7.21 0.54 -4.56
N ILE A 64 -6.04 0.99 -4.12
CA ILE A 64 -5.38 2.20 -4.59
C ILE A 64 -4.00 1.82 -5.12
N SER A 65 -3.67 2.31 -6.30
CA SER A 65 -2.31 2.31 -6.84
C SER A 65 -1.80 3.73 -7.02
N PHE A 66 -0.52 3.93 -6.74
CA PHE A 66 0.12 5.24 -6.83
C PHE A 66 1.63 5.07 -6.98
N ARG A 67 2.32 6.16 -7.31
CA ARG A 67 3.78 6.29 -7.22
C ARG A 67 4.13 7.42 -6.26
N ILE A 68 5.39 7.45 -5.87
CA ILE A 68 5.94 8.50 -5.03
C ILE A 68 7.09 9.15 -5.75
N LYS A 69 7.05 10.48 -5.86
CA LYS A 69 8.17 11.28 -6.34
C LYS A 69 8.97 11.80 -5.15
N ASN A 70 10.28 11.58 -5.16
CA ASN A 70 11.18 12.10 -4.14
C ASN A 70 11.54 13.56 -4.45
N LEU A 71 11.17 14.47 -3.56
CA LEU A 71 11.43 15.91 -3.71
C LEU A 71 12.69 16.37 -2.98
N THR A 72 13.43 15.45 -2.35
CA THR A 72 14.62 15.76 -1.58
C THR A 72 15.90 15.43 -2.34
N GLU A 73 17.01 15.97 -1.84
CA GLU A 73 18.38 15.65 -2.31
C GLU A 73 18.91 14.32 -1.73
N LYS A 74 18.12 13.60 -0.92
CA LYS A 74 18.52 12.35 -0.27
C LYS A 74 17.63 11.20 -0.72
N ALA A 75 18.21 9.99 -0.81
CA ALA A 75 17.41 8.82 -1.11
C ALA A 75 16.42 8.49 0.02
N ILE A 76 15.16 8.22 -0.33
CA ILE A 76 14.15 7.75 0.64
C ILE A 76 14.23 6.22 0.70
N ARG A 77 14.36 5.63 1.90
CA ARG A 77 14.56 4.18 2.07
C ARG A 77 13.54 3.50 2.99
N HIS A 78 13.19 4.16 4.09
CA HIS A 78 12.34 3.57 5.13
C HIS A 78 10.97 4.24 5.10
N MET A 79 10.05 3.72 4.29
CA MET A 79 8.66 4.14 4.35
C MET A 79 7.72 2.95 4.52
N SER A 80 6.62 3.17 5.21
CA SER A 80 5.50 2.23 5.24
C SER A 80 4.23 2.97 4.85
N PHE A 81 3.32 2.23 4.23
CA PHE A 81 2.07 2.75 3.68
C PHE A 81 0.90 2.01 4.27
N GLU A 82 -0.14 2.75 4.63
CA GLU A 82 -1.39 2.21 5.10
C GLU A 82 -2.54 2.90 4.38
N ALA A 83 -3.44 2.11 3.79
CA ALA A 83 -4.64 2.60 3.14
C ALA A 83 -5.85 2.13 3.95
N VAL A 84 -6.63 3.07 4.47
CA VAL A 84 -7.85 2.80 5.24
C VAL A 84 -9.06 3.05 4.34
N PHE A 85 -9.86 2.03 4.11
CA PHE A 85 -11.02 2.05 3.22
C PHE A 85 -12.33 2.10 4.02
N ARG A 86 -13.27 2.95 3.60
CA ARG A 86 -14.60 3.09 4.22
C ARG A 86 -15.67 3.29 3.16
N PHE A 87 -16.92 2.93 3.44
CA PHE A 87 -18.05 3.34 2.60
C PHE A 87 -18.49 4.77 2.95
N ILE A 88 -19.05 5.51 1.98
CA ILE A 88 -19.45 6.93 2.19
C ILE A 88 -20.41 7.10 3.37
N ASP A 89 -21.43 6.25 3.44
CA ASP A 89 -22.54 6.38 4.39
C ASP A 89 -22.38 5.46 5.62
N ASP A 90 -21.17 4.98 5.86
CA ASP A 90 -20.90 4.03 6.93
C ASP A 90 -19.91 4.63 7.94
N THR A 91 -20.23 4.49 9.22
CA THR A 91 -19.34 4.90 10.29
C THR A 91 -18.20 3.90 10.47
N GLU A 92 -18.40 2.65 10.02
CA GLU A 92 -17.42 1.59 10.15
C GLU A 92 -16.40 1.59 9.00
N THR A 93 -15.20 1.13 9.34
CA THR A 93 -14.13 0.94 8.35
C THR A 93 -14.35 -0.38 7.62
N LEU A 94 -14.40 -0.34 6.29
CA LEU A 94 -14.49 -1.56 5.48
C LEU A 94 -13.26 -2.43 5.72
N GLY A 95 -12.08 -1.83 5.74
CA GLY A 95 -10.84 -2.49 6.12
C GLY A 95 -9.62 -1.67 5.72
N GLU A 96 -8.45 -2.29 5.84
CA GLU A 96 -7.17 -1.65 5.60
C GLU A 96 -6.29 -2.46 4.62
N GLY A 97 -5.33 -1.79 4.01
CA GLY A 97 -4.22 -2.39 3.28
C GLY A 97 -2.91 -1.81 3.78
N PHE A 98 -1.92 -2.66 4.05
CA PHE A 98 -0.65 -2.24 4.66
C PHE A 98 0.55 -2.78 3.88
N LEU A 99 1.54 -1.92 3.66
CA LEU A 99 2.82 -2.27 3.05
C LEU A 99 3.99 -1.79 3.93
N PRO A 100 4.68 -2.73 4.63
CA PRO A 100 5.84 -2.42 5.44
C PRO A 100 7.10 -2.33 4.56
N GLY A 101 7.34 -1.17 3.96
CA GLY A 101 8.54 -0.94 3.16
C GLY A 101 8.24 -0.35 1.80
N LEU A 102 9.29 0.20 1.18
CA LEU A 102 9.27 0.60 -0.22
C LEU A 102 9.57 -0.60 -1.12
N PRO A 103 8.74 -0.88 -2.14
CA PRO A 103 9.16 -1.71 -3.26
C PRO A 103 10.46 -1.16 -3.86
N GLY A 104 11.41 -2.04 -4.18
CA GLY A 104 12.74 -1.64 -4.65
C GLY A 104 13.70 -1.10 -3.56
N GLY A 105 13.23 -0.90 -2.33
CA GLY A 105 14.06 -0.58 -1.16
C GLY A 105 14.53 0.88 -1.06
N SER A 106 14.59 1.63 -2.16
CA SER A 106 14.87 3.07 -2.12
C SER A 106 14.35 3.84 -3.33
N ILE A 107 14.04 5.12 -3.13
CA ILE A 107 13.75 6.08 -4.20
C ILE A 107 14.89 7.11 -4.23
N PRO A 108 15.70 7.17 -5.31
CA PRO A 108 16.75 8.18 -5.46
C PRO A 108 16.21 9.63 -5.45
N PRO A 109 17.07 10.63 -5.21
CA PRO A 109 16.70 12.05 -5.31
C PRO A 109 16.06 12.40 -6.65
N GLY A 110 14.93 13.10 -6.63
CA GLY A 110 14.22 13.53 -7.85
C GLY A 110 13.49 12.42 -8.62
N GLU A 111 13.71 11.15 -8.29
CA GLU A 111 13.13 10.01 -9.00
C GLU A 111 11.75 9.60 -8.45
N MET A 112 11.09 8.71 -9.21
CA MET A 112 9.82 8.12 -8.84
C MET A 112 9.98 6.66 -8.42
N SER A 113 9.12 6.21 -7.51
CA SER A 113 9.02 4.80 -7.15
C SER A 113 8.42 3.96 -8.29
N ASP A 114 8.57 2.64 -8.15
CA ASP A 114 7.65 1.68 -8.77
C ASP A 114 6.21 1.92 -8.30
N VAL A 115 5.26 1.35 -9.04
CA VAL A 115 3.84 1.42 -8.68
C VAL A 115 3.61 0.64 -7.38
N ILE A 116 3.12 1.33 -6.37
CA ILE A 116 2.68 0.76 -5.09
C ILE A 116 1.21 0.45 -5.21
N LEU A 117 0.81 -0.78 -4.86
CA LEU A 117 -0.59 -1.22 -4.86
C LEU A 117 -1.00 -1.65 -3.45
N LEU A 118 -1.98 -0.97 -2.88
CA LEU A 118 -2.60 -1.34 -1.60
C LEU A 118 -4.02 -1.83 -1.85
N LYS A 119 -4.30 -3.06 -1.41
CA LYS A 119 -5.63 -3.68 -1.48
C LYS A 119 -6.22 -3.74 -0.09
N CYS A 120 -7.51 -3.44 0.03
CA CYS A 120 -8.23 -3.69 1.26
C CYS A 120 -8.24 -5.19 1.59
N ARG A 121 -8.05 -5.53 2.87
CA ARG A 121 -8.13 -6.92 3.35
C ARG A 121 -9.54 -7.48 3.29
N LEU A 122 -10.56 -6.64 3.39
CA LEU A 122 -11.98 -7.01 3.33
C LEU A 122 -12.65 -6.43 2.09
N GLY A 123 -13.70 -7.08 1.64
CA GLY A 123 -14.35 -6.78 0.38
C GLY A 123 -15.79 -7.21 0.34
N VAL A 124 -16.43 -6.96 -0.79
CA VAL A 124 -17.82 -7.31 -1.04
C VAL A 124 -17.91 -8.63 -1.80
N GLU A 125 -18.84 -9.47 -1.39
CA GLU A 125 -19.13 -10.74 -2.07
C GLU A 125 -20.28 -10.57 -3.05
N GLY A 126 -20.17 -11.26 -4.18
CA GLY A 126 -21.15 -11.29 -5.24
C GLY A 126 -21.01 -12.57 -6.05
N LYS A 127 -21.67 -12.62 -7.20
CA LYS A 127 -21.74 -13.80 -8.07
C LYS A 127 -21.03 -13.56 -9.40
N SER A 128 -21.10 -12.33 -9.89
CA SER A 128 -20.50 -11.90 -11.15
C SER A 128 -20.30 -10.38 -11.19
N ILE A 129 -19.57 -9.89 -12.18
CA ILE A 129 -19.43 -8.47 -12.51
C ILE A 129 -20.81 -7.84 -12.72
N ASN A 130 -21.72 -8.55 -13.41
CA ASN A 130 -23.07 -8.05 -13.62
C ASN A 130 -23.87 -7.94 -12.31
N HIS A 131 -23.64 -8.85 -11.35
CA HIS A 131 -24.25 -8.73 -10.03
C HIS A 131 -23.80 -7.44 -9.33
N PHE A 132 -22.51 -7.09 -9.36
CA PHE A 132 -22.03 -5.85 -8.75
C PHE A 132 -22.61 -4.60 -9.42
N ARG A 133 -22.62 -4.54 -10.75
CA ARG A 133 -23.13 -3.37 -11.51
C ARG A 133 -24.61 -3.07 -11.24
N ASN A 134 -25.40 -4.09 -10.94
CA ASN A 134 -26.84 -3.95 -10.69
C ASN A 134 -27.20 -4.01 -9.20
N SER A 135 -26.23 -4.20 -8.30
CA SER A 135 -26.51 -4.30 -6.86
C SER A 135 -26.56 -2.91 -6.22
N PRO A 136 -27.65 -2.54 -5.53
CA PRO A 136 -27.73 -1.29 -4.77
C PRO A 136 -26.79 -1.29 -3.56
N HIS A 137 -26.30 -2.47 -3.14
CA HIS A 137 -25.39 -2.61 -2.01
C HIS A 137 -23.93 -2.39 -2.38
N TRP A 138 -23.61 -2.26 -3.68
CA TRP A 138 -22.27 -1.85 -4.11
C TRP A 138 -22.11 -0.34 -3.95
N LYS A 139 -21.86 0.06 -2.70
CA LYS A 139 -21.70 1.44 -2.28
C LYS A 139 -20.36 2.00 -2.76
N THR A 140 -20.34 3.33 -2.93
CA THR A 140 -19.08 4.04 -3.16
C THR A 140 -18.23 3.97 -1.88
N ALA A 141 -16.92 3.84 -2.06
CA ALA A 141 -15.96 3.80 -0.97
C ALA A 141 -14.97 4.97 -1.09
N PHE A 142 -14.37 5.37 0.03
CA PHE A 142 -13.23 6.28 0.08
C PHE A 142 -12.01 5.55 0.62
N VAL A 143 -10.82 6.02 0.24
CA VAL A 143 -9.54 5.57 0.76
C VAL A 143 -8.76 6.75 1.32
N LYS A 144 -8.29 6.60 2.56
CA LYS A 144 -7.33 7.50 3.20
C LYS A 144 -5.96 6.84 3.17
N LEU A 145 -4.98 7.50 2.57
CA LEU A 145 -3.60 7.02 2.53
C LEU A 145 -2.78 7.67 3.64
N PHE A 146 -2.12 6.82 4.41
CA PHE A 146 -1.21 7.20 5.46
C PHE A 146 0.20 6.72 5.15
N ILE A 147 1.17 7.52 5.54
CA ILE A 147 2.58 7.22 5.40
C ILE A 147 3.30 7.37 6.73
N ARG A 148 4.38 6.62 6.92
CA ARG A 148 5.34 6.85 8.00
C ARG A 148 6.75 6.58 7.52
N SER A 149 7.73 7.20 8.18
CA SER A 149 9.16 7.00 7.92
C SER A 149 9.94 6.91 9.22
N LYS A 150 10.94 6.02 9.28
CA LYS A 150 11.90 5.87 10.41
C LYS A 150 11.27 5.99 11.81
N GLY A 151 10.26 5.16 12.09
CA GLY A 151 9.60 5.14 13.42
C GLY A 151 8.70 6.33 13.73
N SER A 152 8.47 7.23 12.76
CA SER A 152 7.46 8.29 12.89
C SER A 152 6.06 7.70 13.07
N ARG A 153 5.14 8.52 13.59
CA ARG A 153 3.71 8.22 13.50
C ARG A 153 3.25 8.20 12.04
N PHE A 154 2.15 7.51 11.79
CA PHE A 154 1.43 7.63 10.53
C PHE A 154 0.83 9.02 10.37
N ILE A 155 0.93 9.56 9.17
CA ILE A 155 0.36 10.85 8.80
C ILE A 155 -0.52 10.69 7.56
N LEU A 156 -1.67 11.36 7.54
CA LEU A 156 -2.55 11.40 6.38
C LEU A 156 -1.89 12.22 5.28
N ILE A 157 -1.69 11.61 4.10
CA ILE A 157 -1.11 12.26 2.92
C ILE A 157 -2.16 12.60 1.85
N GLY A 158 -3.29 11.89 1.84
CA GLY A 158 -4.38 12.19 0.92
C GLY A 158 -5.58 11.29 1.11
N GLU A 159 -6.67 11.68 0.47
CA GLU A 159 -7.95 10.99 0.46
C GLU A 159 -8.53 11.00 -0.95
N TRP A 160 -9.06 9.87 -1.39
CA TRP A 160 -9.64 9.71 -2.73
C TRP A 160 -10.91 8.88 -2.69
N GLU A 161 -11.85 9.22 -3.56
CA GLU A 161 -12.96 8.32 -3.87
C GLU A 161 -12.46 7.08 -4.61
N VAL A 162 -12.98 5.91 -4.24
CA VAL A 162 -12.70 4.66 -4.94
C VAL A 162 -13.62 4.56 -6.15
N SER A 163 -13.02 4.65 -7.34
CA SER A 163 -13.73 4.49 -8.60
C SER A 163 -14.51 3.17 -8.64
N ARG A 164 -15.69 3.19 -9.25
CA ARG A 164 -16.47 1.98 -9.56
C ARG A 164 -15.89 1.17 -10.73
N LYS A 165 -14.66 1.45 -11.20
CA LYS A 165 -13.97 0.61 -12.17
C LYS A 165 -13.67 -0.77 -11.55
N ILE A 166 -14.09 -1.84 -12.21
CA ILE A 166 -13.74 -3.22 -11.85
C ILE A 166 -12.63 -3.70 -12.77
N ASP A 167 -11.49 -4.03 -12.18
CA ASP A 167 -10.32 -4.61 -12.86
C ASP A 167 -10.34 -6.13 -12.70
N PHE A 168 -11.32 -6.73 -13.37
CA PHE A 168 -11.50 -8.17 -13.48
C PHE A 168 -12.36 -8.45 -14.71
N LYS A 169 -11.96 -9.46 -15.49
CA LYS A 169 -12.76 -10.01 -16.58
C LYS A 169 -13.08 -11.46 -16.22
N GLU A 170 -14.36 -11.81 -16.27
CA GLU A 170 -14.78 -13.19 -16.08
C GLU A 170 -14.28 -14.06 -17.22
N PRO A 171 -13.79 -15.28 -16.92
CA PRO A 171 -13.49 -16.25 -17.96
C PRO A 171 -14.77 -16.65 -18.68
N GLU A 172 -14.64 -17.04 -19.95
CA GLU A 172 -15.76 -17.57 -20.70
C GLU A 172 -16.31 -18.83 -20.01
N PRO A 173 -17.64 -19.04 -20.02
CA PRO A 173 -18.22 -20.26 -19.48
C PRO A 173 -17.58 -21.47 -20.16
N TYR A 174 -17.17 -22.47 -19.37
CA TYR A 174 -16.75 -23.74 -19.95
C TYR A 174 -17.92 -24.31 -20.76
N PRO A 175 -17.70 -24.75 -22.02
CA PRO A 175 -18.76 -25.41 -22.77
C PRO A 175 -19.25 -26.62 -21.98
N PRO A 176 -20.57 -26.88 -21.94
CA PRO A 176 -21.10 -28.02 -21.20
C PRO A 176 -20.40 -29.29 -21.70
N LYS A 177 -19.88 -30.08 -20.76
CA LYS A 177 -19.28 -31.38 -21.03
C LYS A 177 -20.39 -32.22 -21.68
N LYS A 178 -20.29 -32.52 -22.98
CA LYS A 178 -21.26 -33.38 -23.67
C LYS A 178 -21.40 -34.67 -22.86
N GLU A 179 -22.56 -34.89 -22.26
CA GLU A 179 -22.87 -36.15 -21.60
C GLU A 179 -22.72 -37.25 -22.65
N LYS A 180 -21.73 -38.11 -22.48
CA LYS A 180 -21.72 -39.38 -23.21
C LYS A 180 -22.94 -40.13 -22.71
N LYS A 181 -24.00 -40.17 -23.51
CA LYS A 181 -25.11 -41.11 -23.30
C LYS A 181 -24.47 -42.50 -23.17
N LEU A 182 -24.49 -43.05 -21.96
CA LEU A 182 -24.22 -44.46 -21.74
C LEU A 182 -25.33 -45.21 -22.48
N THR A 183 -25.04 -45.70 -23.68
CA THR A 183 -25.87 -46.72 -24.31
C THR A 183 -25.81 -47.95 -23.42
N SER A 184 -26.87 -48.19 -22.65
CA SER A 184 -27.09 -49.45 -21.96
C SER A 184 -27.15 -50.56 -23.00
N TYR A 185 -26.28 -51.56 -22.85
CA TYR A 185 -26.41 -52.85 -23.53
C TYR A 185 -27.43 -53.71 -22.79
#